data_AF-A0A518GBR5-F1
#
_entry.id   AF-A0A518GBR5-F1
#
_cell.length_a   1.000
_cell.length_b   1.000
_cell.length_c   1.000
_cell.angle_alpha   90.00
_cell.angle_beta   90.00
_cell.angle_gamma   90.00
#
_symmetry.space_group_name_H-M   'P 1'
#
loop_
_entity.id
_entity.type
_entity.pdbx_description
1 polymer ?
#
loop_
_entity_poly.entity_id
_entity_poly.type
_entity_poly.pdbx_seq_one_letter_code
_entity_poly.pdbx_strand_id
1 'polypeptide(L)'
;MDPQATWDSLIQAWSKRHWDEVSELSESLLAWLAKGGFPPETNYPKELGADWDAAVALAACGFALCRSRQVLENEHGIPADVPFSLVCAKCLYEGPKSFDKATQKGWSRIEYYPAGKGENFLGICSVCRASE
;
A
#
# COMPACT_ATOMS: atom_id res chain seq x y z
N MET A 1 -0.28 -11.15 -21.55
CA MET A 1 -0.42 -10.01 -20.64
C MET A 1 0.73 -9.07 -20.94
N ASP A 2 0.50 -7.77 -20.87
CA ASP A 2 1.56 -6.76 -20.98
C ASP A 2 2.13 -6.53 -19.57
N PRO A 3 3.37 -6.99 -19.28
CA PRO A 3 3.94 -6.85 -17.94
C PRO A 3 4.22 -5.40 -17.59
N GLN A 4 4.55 -4.53 -18.56
CA GLN A 4 4.79 -3.12 -18.28
C GLN A 4 3.50 -2.42 -17.88
N ALA A 5 2.43 -2.59 -18.66
CA ALA A 5 1.14 -2.01 -18.32
C ALA A 5 0.60 -2.51 -16.97
N THR A 6 0.85 -3.79 -16.65
CA THR A 6 0.44 -4.38 -15.36
C THR A 6 1.26 -3.81 -14.20
N TRP A 7 2.57 -3.61 -14.41
CA TRP A 7 3.46 -2.99 -13.43
C TRP A 7 3.09 -1.54 -13.13
N ASP A 8 2.85 -0.74 -14.16
CA ASP A 8 2.44 0.66 -14.01
C ASP A 8 1.09 0.75 -13.26
N SER A 9 0.17 -0.15 -13.59
CA SER A 9 -1.11 -0.27 -12.88
C SER A 9 -0.93 -0.67 -11.42
N LEU A 10 -0.02 -1.60 -11.12
CA LEU A 10 0.29 -2.03 -9.75
C LEU A 10 0.83 -0.87 -8.92
N ILE A 11 1.79 -0.09 -9.46
CA ILE A 11 2.34 1.09 -8.78
C ILE A 11 1.22 2.13 -8.53
N GLN A 12 0.35 2.34 -9.52
CA GLN A 12 -0.76 3.26 -9.36
C GLN A 12 -1.74 2.79 -8.28
N ALA A 13 -2.15 1.52 -8.29
CA ALA A 13 -3.03 0.92 -7.30
C ALA A 13 -2.42 1.02 -5.90
N TRP A 14 -1.13 0.74 -5.76
CA TRP A 14 -0.39 0.91 -4.50
C TRP A 14 -0.44 2.35 -3.99
N SER A 15 -0.14 3.32 -4.85
CA SER A 15 -0.17 4.74 -4.48
C SER A 15 -1.55 5.22 -4.02
N LYS A 16 -2.61 4.67 -4.64
CA LYS A 16 -4.01 4.97 -4.32
C LYS A 16 -4.59 4.09 -3.21
N ARG A 17 -3.83 3.11 -2.70
CA ARG A 17 -4.28 2.14 -1.69
C ARG A 17 -5.48 1.30 -2.14
N HIS A 18 -5.55 0.99 -3.43
CA HIS A 18 -6.56 0.08 -3.98
C HIS A 18 -6.10 -1.36 -3.75
N TRP A 19 -6.26 -1.86 -2.52
CA TRP A 19 -5.62 -3.09 -2.07
C TRP A 19 -6.06 -4.35 -2.84
N ASP A 20 -7.33 -4.42 -3.26
CA ASP A 20 -7.82 -5.51 -4.11
C ASP A 20 -7.07 -5.54 -5.46
N GLU A 21 -6.98 -4.39 -6.13
CA GLU A 21 -6.22 -4.26 -7.39
C GLU A 21 -4.72 -4.57 -7.19
N VAL A 22 -4.12 -4.12 -6.08
CA VAL A 22 -2.72 -4.46 -5.73
C VAL A 22 -2.55 -5.97 -5.63
N SER A 23 -3.50 -6.67 -4.99
CA SER A 23 -3.49 -8.12 -4.84
C SER A 23 -3.52 -8.80 -6.21
N GLU A 24 -4.53 -8.48 -7.02
CA GLU A 24 -4.76 -9.10 -8.34
C GLU A 24 -3.60 -8.85 -9.32
N LEU A 25 -3.11 -7.62 -9.39
CA LEU A 25 -2.03 -7.24 -10.31
C LEU A 25 -0.70 -7.89 -9.89
N SER A 26 -0.43 -7.98 -8.58
CA SER A 26 0.76 -8.67 -8.06
C SER A 26 0.73 -10.16 -8.37
N GLU A 27 -0.41 -10.83 -8.16
CA GLU A 27 -0.58 -12.24 -8.51
C GLU A 27 -0.39 -12.49 -10.01
N SER A 28 -0.97 -11.62 -10.85
CA SER A 28 -0.85 -11.70 -12.30
C SER A 28 0.60 -11.59 -12.77
N LEU A 29 1.36 -10.61 -12.25
CA LEU A 29 2.78 -10.45 -12.57
C LEU A 29 3.64 -11.60 -12.05
N LEU A 30 3.43 -12.04 -10.81
CA LEU A 30 4.16 -13.19 -10.25
C LEU A 30 3.92 -14.45 -11.10
N ALA A 31 2.68 -14.72 -11.51
CA ALA A 31 2.33 -15.86 -12.33
C ALA A 31 2.94 -15.78 -13.74
N TRP A 32 3.09 -14.58 -14.29
CA TRP A 32 3.76 -14.35 -15.58
C TRP A 32 5.27 -14.61 -15.50
N LEU A 33 5.93 -14.02 -14.51
CA LEU A 33 7.37 -14.19 -14.28
C LEU A 33 7.72 -15.65 -13.97
N ALA A 34 6.89 -16.36 -13.20
CA ALA A 34 7.07 -17.77 -12.90
C ALA A 34 7.03 -18.69 -14.15
N LYS A 35 6.41 -18.24 -15.25
CA LYS A 35 6.36 -18.95 -16.53
C LYS A 35 7.53 -18.60 -17.46
N GLY A 36 8.50 -17.81 -16.99
CA GLY A 36 9.60 -17.32 -17.82
C GLY A 36 9.20 -16.16 -18.75
N GLY A 37 8.13 -15.44 -18.42
CA GLY A 37 7.75 -14.22 -19.12
C GLY A 37 8.80 -13.11 -18.96
N PHE A 38 8.90 -12.22 -19.95
CA PHE A 38 9.80 -11.07 -19.85
C PHE A 38 9.33 -10.11 -18.74
N PRO A 39 10.25 -9.47 -18.02
CA PRO A 39 9.91 -8.57 -16.91
C PRO A 39 9.52 -7.17 -17.38
N PRO A 40 8.79 -6.40 -16.55
CA PRO A 40 8.62 -4.96 -16.75
C PRO A 40 9.90 -4.20 -16.41
N GLU A 41 10.09 -3.01 -16.97
CA GLU A 41 11.14 -2.09 -16.54
C GLU A 41 10.79 -1.52 -15.16
N THR A 42 11.69 -1.74 -14.20
CA THR A 42 11.44 -1.38 -12.79
C THR A 42 12.12 -0.09 -12.36
N ASN A 43 13.06 0.42 -13.17
CA ASN A 43 13.93 1.54 -12.80
C ASN A 43 14.07 2.59 -13.89
N TYR A 44 12.99 2.91 -14.60
CA TYR A 44 13.01 3.96 -15.64
C TYR A 44 13.42 5.34 -15.04
N PRO A 45 14.30 6.12 -15.69
CA PRO A 45 14.85 5.95 -17.05
C PRO A 45 16.15 5.14 -17.15
N LYS A 46 16.59 4.48 -16.08
CA LYS A 46 17.82 3.68 -16.07
C LYS A 46 17.52 2.24 -16.47
N GLU A 47 17.96 1.86 -17.65
CA GLU A 47 17.92 0.48 -18.12
C GLU A 47 19.01 -0.34 -17.42
N LEU A 48 18.60 -1.22 -16.50
CA LEU A 48 19.51 -2.12 -15.76
C LEU A 48 19.50 -3.55 -16.31
N GLY A 49 18.59 -3.86 -17.23
CA GLY A 49 18.49 -5.13 -17.92
C GLY A 49 17.52 -6.11 -17.26
N ALA A 50 17.05 -7.07 -18.07
CA ALA A 50 15.96 -7.99 -17.70
C ALA A 50 16.23 -8.79 -16.42
N ASP A 51 17.47 -9.21 -16.15
CA ASP A 51 17.78 -9.96 -14.93
C ASP A 51 17.56 -9.13 -13.66
N TRP A 52 17.97 -7.86 -13.69
CA TRP A 52 17.74 -6.91 -12.60
C TRP A 52 16.24 -6.63 -12.45
N ASP A 53 15.58 -6.32 -13.57
CA ASP A 53 14.17 -5.98 -13.60
C ASP A 53 13.27 -7.13 -13.11
N ALA A 54 13.59 -8.38 -13.50
CA ALA A 54 12.89 -9.56 -13.00
C ALA A 54 13.06 -9.71 -11.48
N ALA A 55 14.28 -9.53 -10.96
CA ALA A 55 14.55 -9.64 -9.53
C ALA A 55 13.77 -8.59 -8.72
N VAL A 56 13.76 -7.33 -9.18
CA VAL A 56 13.00 -6.26 -8.54
C VAL A 56 11.50 -6.50 -8.64
N ALA A 57 11.00 -6.87 -9.82
CA ALA A 57 9.57 -7.11 -10.02
C ALA A 57 9.07 -8.27 -9.14
N LEU A 58 9.83 -9.37 -9.02
CA LEU A 58 9.50 -10.48 -8.13
C LEU A 58 9.43 -10.05 -6.66
N ALA A 59 10.46 -9.33 -6.18
CA ALA A 59 10.51 -8.87 -4.80
C ALA A 59 9.39 -7.88 -4.49
N ALA A 60 9.15 -6.91 -5.38
CA ALA A 60 8.13 -5.90 -5.22
C ALA A 60 6.71 -6.49 -5.27
N CYS A 61 6.40 -7.36 -6.24
CA CYS A 61 5.09 -8.00 -6.32
C CYS A 61 4.85 -8.95 -5.13
N GLY A 62 5.87 -9.69 -4.68
CA GLY A 62 5.76 -10.54 -3.50
C GLY A 62 5.46 -9.75 -2.23
N PHE A 63 6.17 -8.63 -2.04
CA PHE A 63 5.91 -7.71 -0.93
C PHE A 63 4.51 -7.09 -1.02
N ALA A 64 4.14 -6.58 -2.20
CA ALA A 64 2.87 -5.91 -2.43
C ALA A 64 1.68 -6.85 -2.18
N LEU A 65 1.75 -8.09 -2.68
CA LEU A 65 0.75 -9.12 -2.45
C LEU A 65 0.61 -9.49 -0.97
N CYS A 66 1.74 -9.70 -0.28
CA CYS A 66 1.71 -10.00 1.16
C CYS A 66 1.06 -8.85 1.93
N ARG A 67 1.44 -7.60 1.61
CA ARG A 67 0.91 -6.41 2.26
C ARG A 67 -0.58 -6.21 1.98
N SER A 68 -1.01 -6.31 0.72
CA SER A 68 -2.42 -6.12 0.37
C SER A 68 -3.30 -7.13 1.07
N ARG A 69 -2.89 -8.41 1.11
CA ARG A 69 -3.61 -9.45 1.86
C ARG A 69 -3.71 -9.13 3.34
N GLN A 70 -2.62 -8.72 3.99
CA GLN A 70 -2.69 -8.28 5.39
C GLN A 70 -3.69 -7.14 5.60
N VAL A 71 -3.75 -6.16 4.69
CA VAL A 71 -4.72 -5.06 4.79
C VAL A 71 -6.15 -5.56 4.54
N LEU A 72 -6.37 -6.47 3.59
CA LEU A 72 -7.70 -6.96 3.26
C LEU A 72 -8.25 -7.93 4.30
N GLU A 73 -7.38 -8.74 4.92
CA GLU A 73 -7.77 -9.83 5.82
C GLU A 73 -7.79 -9.41 7.30
N ASN A 74 -6.97 -8.42 7.70
CA ASN A 74 -6.93 -7.99 9.09
C ASN A 74 -8.09 -7.07 9.45
N GLU A 75 -8.51 -7.16 10.71
CA GLU A 75 -9.52 -6.27 11.27
C GLU A 75 -9.10 -4.79 11.10
N HIS A 76 -10.04 -3.97 10.61
CA HIS A 76 -9.84 -2.54 10.35
C HIS A 76 -8.75 -2.19 9.31
N GLY A 77 -8.24 -3.18 8.56
CA GLY A 77 -7.19 -2.98 7.57
C GLY A 77 -5.85 -2.56 8.16
N ILE A 78 -5.54 -3.05 9.36
CA ILE A 78 -4.30 -2.78 10.08
C ILE A 78 -3.34 -3.97 9.88
N PRO A 79 -2.23 -3.80 9.16
CA PRO A 79 -1.23 -4.86 9.07
C PRO A 79 -0.56 -5.16 10.41
N ALA A 80 -0.39 -6.43 10.74
CA ALA A 80 0.06 -6.87 12.07
C ALA A 80 1.50 -6.45 12.43
N ASP A 81 2.35 -6.25 11.43
CA ASP A 81 3.76 -5.85 11.55
C ASP A 81 3.97 -4.33 11.42
N VAL A 82 2.89 -3.55 11.29
CA VAL A 82 2.96 -2.08 11.17
C VAL A 82 2.58 -1.43 12.51
N PRO A 83 3.50 -0.71 13.17
CA PRO A 83 3.18 0.04 14.37
C PRO A 83 2.07 1.07 14.14
N PHE A 84 1.12 1.17 15.05
CA PHE A 84 0.04 2.13 14.94
C PHE A 84 0.51 3.56 15.30
N SER A 85 0.72 4.38 14.27
CA SER A 85 0.93 5.83 14.37
C SER A 85 -0.08 6.55 13.48
N LEU A 86 -0.86 7.46 14.07
CA LEU A 86 -2.00 8.10 13.41
C LEU A 86 -1.82 9.60 13.38
N VAL A 87 -2.13 10.23 12.26
CA VAL A 87 -2.20 11.69 12.11
C VAL A 87 -3.47 12.11 11.38
N CYS A 88 -3.99 13.30 11.70
CA CYS A 88 -5.14 13.86 11.00
C CYS A 88 -4.74 14.30 9.59
N ALA A 89 -5.42 13.79 8.57
CA ALA A 89 -5.17 14.13 7.17
C ALA A 89 -5.45 15.60 6.82
N LYS A 90 -6.18 16.33 7.68
CA LYS A 90 -6.52 17.75 7.47
C LYS A 90 -5.63 18.71 8.24
N CYS A 91 -5.49 18.51 9.55
CA CYS A 91 -4.79 19.45 10.43
C CYS A 91 -3.43 18.96 10.93
N LEU A 92 -3.00 17.76 10.51
CA LEU A 92 -1.74 17.13 10.92
C LEU A 92 -1.58 16.93 12.44
N TYR A 93 -2.69 17.02 13.19
CA TYR A 93 -2.68 16.73 14.62
C TYR A 93 -2.39 15.25 14.86
N GLU A 94 -1.45 14.95 15.75
CA GLU A 94 -1.08 13.59 16.11
C GLU A 94 -2.21 12.90 16.90
N GLY A 95 -2.53 11.68 16.49
CA GLY A 95 -3.60 10.88 17.07
C GLY A 95 -3.15 9.95 18.20
N PRO A 96 -4.09 9.20 18.78
CA PRO A 96 -3.79 8.17 19.76
C PRO A 96 -2.92 7.04 19.19
N LYS A 97 -2.25 6.30 20.09
CA LYS A 97 -1.32 5.20 19.75
C LYS A 97 -2.00 3.84 19.53
N SER A 98 -3.33 3.80 19.41
CA SER A 98 -4.07 2.58 19.05
C SER A 98 -5.38 2.93 18.34
N PHE A 99 -5.87 2.00 17.51
CA PHE A 99 -7.13 2.14 16.79
C PHE A 99 -8.31 2.33 17.75
N ASP A 100 -8.44 1.49 18.78
CA ASP A 100 -9.53 1.58 19.76
C ASP A 100 -9.58 2.94 20.47
N LYS A 101 -8.42 3.48 20.85
CA LYS A 101 -8.37 4.81 21.48
C LYS A 101 -8.71 5.90 20.49
N ALA A 102 -8.35 5.74 19.21
CA ALA A 102 -8.70 6.69 18.16
C ALA A 102 -10.23 6.71 17.95
N THR A 103 -10.86 5.55 17.79
CA THR A 103 -12.32 5.44 17.60
C THR A 103 -13.09 5.93 18.84
N GLN A 104 -12.67 5.58 20.06
CA GLN A 104 -13.25 6.11 21.31
C GLN A 104 -13.16 7.63 21.41
N LYS A 105 -12.08 8.24 20.88
CA LYS A 105 -11.92 9.70 20.80
C LYS A 105 -12.61 10.35 19.59
N GLY A 106 -13.39 9.57 18.84
CA GLY A 106 -14.18 10.07 17.72
C GLY A 106 -13.38 10.31 16.45
N TRP A 107 -12.22 9.67 16.27
CA TRP A 107 -11.56 9.62 14.97
C TRP A 107 -12.36 8.76 13.98
N SER A 108 -12.24 9.06 12.69
CA SER A 108 -12.91 8.31 11.62
C SER A 108 -12.05 8.25 10.36
N ARG A 109 -12.44 7.41 9.39
CA ARG A 109 -11.74 7.22 8.11
C ARG A 109 -10.25 6.92 8.30
N ILE A 110 -9.97 6.05 9.28
CA ILE A 110 -8.60 5.65 9.60
C ILE A 110 -8.16 4.64 8.54
N GLU A 111 -7.10 4.95 7.81
CA GLU A 111 -6.57 4.13 6.72
C GLU A 111 -5.05 3.96 6.87
N TYR A 112 -4.56 2.77 6.58
CA TYR A 112 -3.12 2.52 6.43
C TYR A 112 -2.55 3.36 5.28
N TYR A 113 -1.47 4.08 5.51
CA TYR A 113 -0.85 5.01 4.57
C TYR A 113 0.66 4.76 4.45
N PRO A 114 1.10 3.81 3.61
CA PRO A 114 2.53 3.43 3.50
C PRO A 114 3.41 4.52 2.90
N ALA A 115 2.84 5.52 2.22
CA ALA A 115 3.58 6.66 1.68
C ALA A 115 3.89 7.73 2.75
N GLY A 116 3.40 7.55 3.98
CA GLY A 116 3.70 8.43 5.10
C GLY A 116 5.19 8.40 5.46
N LYS A 117 5.78 9.58 5.70
CA LYS A 117 7.20 9.71 6.08
C LYS A 117 7.44 9.55 7.58
N GLY A 118 6.39 9.68 8.40
CA GLY A 118 6.47 9.61 9.87
C GLY A 118 5.36 8.77 10.50
N GLU A 119 4.19 8.75 9.87
CA GLU A 119 3.00 8.06 10.37
C GLU A 119 2.53 6.99 9.39
N ASN A 120 2.09 5.87 9.96
CA ASN A 120 1.62 4.72 9.19
C ASN A 120 0.13 4.79 8.87
N PHE A 121 -0.63 5.66 9.55
CA PHE A 121 -2.07 5.78 9.37
C PHE A 121 -2.49 7.25 9.25
N LEU A 122 -3.42 7.49 8.34
CA LEU A 122 -4.15 8.75 8.23
C LEU A 122 -5.56 8.56 8.77
N GLY A 123 -6.13 9.60 9.36
CA GLY A 123 -7.54 9.65 9.73
C GLY A 123 -8.07 11.06 9.77
N ILE A 124 -9.34 11.23 10.15
CA ILE A 124 -9.96 12.53 10.40
C ILE A 124 -10.24 12.62 11.90
N CYS A 125 -9.63 13.62 12.57
CA CYS A 125 -9.87 13.85 13.99
C CYS A 125 -11.28 14.41 14.24
N SER A 126 -11.77 14.25 15.46
CA SER A 126 -13.12 14.66 15.86
C SER A 126 -13.39 16.15 15.62
N VAL A 127 -12.39 17.01 15.79
CA VAL A 127 -12.48 18.45 15.53
C VAL A 127 -12.69 18.74 14.04
N CYS A 128 -11.83 18.19 13.18
CA CYS A 128 -11.93 18.41 11.74
C CYS A 128 -13.16 17.75 11.10
N ARG A 129 -13.70 16.70 11.72
CA ARG A 129 -14.97 16.08 11.31
C ARG A 129 -16.16 16.95 11.67
N ALA A 130 -16.14 17.61 12.83
CA ALA A 130 -17.24 18.51 13.24
C ALA A 130 -17.28 19.83 12.45
N SER A 131 -16.25 20.11 11.64
CA SER A 131 -16.14 21.30 10.79
C SER A 131 -16.48 21.02 9.32
N GLU A 132 -16.95 19.82 8.99
CA GLU A 132 -17.54 19.46 7.68
C GLU A 132 -19.04 19.75 7.66
#